data_AF-A0A285JDX1-F1
#
_entry.id   AF-A0A285JDX1-F1
#
_cell.length_a   1.000
_cell.length_b   1.000
_cell.length_c   1.000
_cell.angle_alpha   90.00
_cell.angle_beta   90.00
_cell.angle_gamma   90.00
#
_symmetry.space_group_name_H-M   'P 1'
#
loop_
_entity.id
_entity.type
_entity.pdbx_description
1 polymer ?
#
loop_
_entity_poly.entity_id
_entity_poly.type
_entity_poly.pdbx_seq_one_letter_code
_entity_poly.pdbx_strand_id
1 'polypeptide(L)'
;MFKKTIFIAGLLFIYSTAASGEESENVVKKSRNGYCHYQTSDFYTRTMHFEKFETLAACIASGGKFPPTNKVNNATPEVKMSNSMICHDKNSAFYEQTKNFVAFENLENCRANGGK
;
A
#
# COMPACT_ATOMS: atom_id res chain seq x y z
N MET A 1 19.99 5.68 -65.38
CA MET A 1 18.55 5.52 -65.09
C MET A 1 18.37 5.11 -63.64
N PHE A 2 17.28 5.59 -63.07
CA PHE A 2 17.01 5.77 -61.65
C PHE A 2 16.73 4.49 -60.85
N LYS A 3 17.08 4.58 -59.55
CA LYS A 3 16.39 3.99 -58.38
C LYS A 3 16.38 2.47 -58.25
N LYS A 4 16.89 2.00 -57.12
CA LYS A 4 16.15 1.20 -56.15
C LYS A 4 16.88 1.24 -54.81
N THR A 5 16.50 2.21 -53.99
CA THR A 5 16.82 2.28 -52.57
C THR A 5 16.20 1.06 -51.89
N ILE A 6 17.02 0.08 -51.51
CA ILE A 6 16.56 -1.05 -50.69
C ILE A 6 16.65 -0.57 -49.23
N PHE A 7 15.56 -0.01 -48.72
CA PHE A 7 15.34 0.07 -47.27
C PHE A 7 15.09 -1.35 -46.78
N ILE A 8 16.14 -2.02 -46.27
CA ILE A 8 15.93 -3.24 -45.48
C ILE A 8 15.36 -2.79 -44.14
N ALA A 9 14.04 -2.76 -44.10
CA ALA A 9 13.25 -2.79 -42.88
C ALA A 9 13.52 -4.12 -42.17
N GLY A 10 14.58 -4.16 -41.37
CA GLY A 10 14.85 -5.23 -40.40
C GLY A 10 14.49 -4.72 -39.01
N LEU A 11 13.20 -4.75 -38.70
CA LEU A 11 12.63 -4.42 -37.40
C LEU A 11 13.25 -5.35 -36.34
N LEU A 12 14.25 -4.86 -35.60
CA LEU A 12 14.66 -5.44 -34.33
C LEU A 12 13.48 -5.31 -33.37
N PHE A 13 12.61 -6.32 -33.35
CA PHE A 13 11.58 -6.46 -32.34
C PHE A 13 12.28 -6.87 -31.05
N ILE A 14 12.77 -5.88 -30.33
CA ILE A 14 13.24 -6.03 -28.95
C ILE A 14 11.98 -6.40 -28.16
N TYR A 15 11.75 -7.70 -27.95
CA TYR A 15 10.72 -8.16 -27.02
C TYR A 15 11.18 -7.77 -25.62
N SER A 16 10.81 -6.57 -25.18
CA SER A 16 10.80 -6.24 -23.76
C SER A 16 9.73 -7.11 -23.11
N THR A 17 10.17 -8.24 -22.56
CA THR A 17 9.36 -9.03 -21.63
C THR A 17 9.19 -8.16 -20.38
N ALA A 18 8.07 -7.46 -20.28
CA ALA A 18 7.64 -6.84 -19.04
C ALA A 18 7.35 -7.98 -18.07
N ALA A 19 8.30 -8.25 -17.17
CA ALA A 19 8.08 -9.07 -16.00
C ALA A 19 7.02 -8.37 -15.15
N SER A 20 5.77 -8.79 -15.30
CA SER A 20 4.73 -8.55 -14.31
C SER A 20 5.12 -9.35 -13.08
N GLY A 21 5.97 -8.77 -12.22
CA GLY A 21 6.08 -9.25 -10.85
C GLY A 21 4.67 -9.20 -10.27
N GLU A 22 4.18 -10.34 -9.76
CA GLU A 22 3.06 -10.32 -8.83
C GLU A 22 3.53 -9.60 -7.57
N GLU A 23 3.51 -8.27 -7.62
CA GLU A 23 3.45 -7.43 -6.44
C GLU A 23 2.10 -7.75 -5.83
N SER A 24 2.10 -8.42 -4.66
CA SER A 24 0.90 -8.64 -3.85
C SER A 24 0.18 -7.31 -3.71
N GLU A 25 -0.84 -7.09 -4.55
CA GLU A 25 -1.60 -5.85 -4.72
C GLU A 25 -1.71 -5.20 -3.34
N ASN A 26 -0.94 -4.12 -3.11
CA ASN A 26 -0.88 -3.42 -1.83
C ASN A 26 -2.13 -2.57 -1.61
N VAL A 27 -3.26 -3.20 -1.89
CA VAL A 27 -4.56 -2.58 -2.01
C VAL A 27 -5.14 -2.46 -0.63
N VAL A 28 -5.50 -1.25 -0.28
CA VAL A 28 -6.29 -0.95 0.90
C VAL A 28 -7.75 -1.19 0.58
N LYS A 29 -8.42 -1.93 1.46
CA LYS A 29 -9.84 -2.28 1.32
C LYS A 29 -10.70 -1.35 2.17
N LYS A 30 -11.57 -0.56 1.55
CA LYS A 30 -12.62 0.17 2.27
C LYS A 30 -13.87 -0.68 2.39
N SER A 31 -14.19 -1.11 3.59
CA SER A 31 -15.40 -1.89 3.88
C SER A 31 -16.67 -1.05 3.77
N ARG A 32 -17.84 -1.70 3.63
CA ARG A 32 -19.15 -1.03 3.50
C ARG A 32 -19.54 -0.13 4.67
N ASN A 33 -18.99 -0.37 5.86
CA ASN A 33 -19.17 0.49 7.04
C ASN A 33 -18.12 1.63 7.10
N GLY A 34 -17.32 1.80 6.05
CA GLY A 34 -16.43 2.94 5.84
C GLY A 34 -15.04 2.81 6.45
N TYR A 35 -14.60 1.61 6.87
CA TYR A 35 -13.26 1.43 7.43
C TYR A 35 -12.23 1.00 6.39
N CYS A 36 -11.04 1.57 6.45
CA CYS A 36 -9.90 1.23 5.60
C CYS A 36 -9.08 0.11 6.25
N HIS A 37 -9.03 -1.05 5.62
CA HIS A 37 -8.26 -2.21 6.06
C HIS A 37 -7.00 -2.36 5.20
N TYR A 38 -5.85 -2.37 5.86
CA TYR A 38 -4.54 -2.66 5.27
C TYR A 38 -4.18 -4.14 5.48
N GLN A 39 -3.24 -4.67 4.70
CA GLN A 39 -2.86 -6.10 4.70
C GLN A 39 -2.53 -6.67 6.09
N THR A 40 -1.97 -5.85 6.97
CA THR A 40 -1.59 -6.23 8.34
C THR A 40 -2.75 -6.21 9.35
N SER A 41 -3.96 -5.81 8.94
CA SER A 41 -5.15 -5.80 9.79
C SER A 41 -5.83 -7.18 9.80
N ASP A 42 -6.24 -7.67 10.97
CA ASP A 42 -6.99 -8.93 11.17
C ASP A 42 -8.24 -9.08 10.30
N PHE A 43 -8.82 -7.95 9.90
CA PHE A 43 -10.05 -7.91 9.13
C PHE A 43 -9.80 -7.84 7.63
N TYR A 44 -8.55 -7.73 7.18
CA TYR A 44 -8.21 -7.57 5.76
C TYR A 44 -8.71 -8.72 4.89
N THR A 45 -8.45 -9.96 5.32
CA THR A 45 -8.90 -11.18 4.61
C THR A 45 -10.40 -11.42 4.76
N ARG A 46 -10.98 -10.97 5.88
CA ARG A 46 -12.42 -11.11 6.19
C ARG A 46 -13.29 -10.08 5.46
N THR A 47 -12.69 -8.98 5.00
CA THR A 47 -13.37 -7.95 4.23
C THR A 47 -13.50 -8.41 2.77
N MET A 48 -14.65 -9.03 2.45
CA MET A 48 -14.96 -9.55 1.11
C MET A 48 -15.64 -8.51 0.20
N HIS A 49 -16.40 -7.59 0.78
CA HIS A 49 -17.09 -6.53 0.04
C HIS A 49 -16.43 -5.19 0.35
N PHE A 50 -15.67 -4.67 -0.60
CA PHE A 50 -14.86 -3.47 -0.43
C PHE A 50 -14.71 -2.68 -1.72
N GLU A 51 -14.40 -1.40 -1.55
CA GLU A 51 -13.80 -0.55 -2.57
C GLU A 51 -12.27 -0.60 -2.42
N LYS A 52 -11.54 -0.61 -3.54
CA LYS A 52 -10.08 -0.72 -3.61
C LYS A 52 -9.43 0.66 -3.61
N PHE A 53 -8.32 0.80 -2.88
CA PHE A 53 -7.47 2.00 -2.88
C PHE A 53 -6.00 1.60 -2.90
N GLU A 54 -5.16 2.36 -3.62
CA GLU A 54 -3.71 2.10 -3.70
C GLU A 54 -2.98 2.35 -2.37
N THR A 55 -3.50 3.25 -1.54
CA THR A 55 -2.85 3.62 -0.27
C THR A 55 -3.88 3.86 0.81
N LEU A 56 -3.44 3.74 2.06
CA LEU A 56 -4.31 4.05 3.20
C LEU A 56 -4.72 5.52 3.18
N ALA A 57 -3.81 6.44 2.85
CA ALA A 57 -4.13 7.85 2.67
C ALA A 57 -5.20 8.10 1.60
N ALA A 58 -5.14 7.43 0.44
CA ALA A 58 -6.18 7.55 -0.59
C ALA A 58 -7.55 7.06 -0.08
N CYS A 59 -7.58 5.96 0.68
CA CYS A 59 -8.81 5.45 1.30
C CYS A 59 -9.40 6.45 2.31
N ILE A 60 -8.56 7.08 3.15
CA ILE A 60 -9.02 8.10 4.10
C ILE A 60 -9.51 9.35 3.36
N ALA A 61 -8.81 9.78 2.30
CA ALA A 61 -9.21 10.93 1.48
C ALA A 61 -10.57 10.71 0.79
N SER A 62 -10.97 9.47 0.51
CA SER A 62 -12.31 9.13 -0.01
C SER A 62 -13.41 9.07 1.07
N GLY A 63 -13.11 9.53 2.29
CA GLY A 63 -14.03 9.50 3.44
C GLY A 63 -14.01 8.20 4.23
N GLY A 64 -13.03 7.33 4.01
CA GLY A 64 -12.78 6.17 4.85
C GLY A 64 -12.23 6.56 6.23
N LYS A 65 -12.30 5.63 7.18
CA LYS A 65 -11.84 5.80 8.56
C LYS A 65 -10.85 4.70 8.95
N PHE A 66 -9.96 5.01 9.87
CA PHE A 66 -9.13 4.00 10.52
C PHE A 66 -10.01 3.02 11.32
N PRO A 67 -9.69 1.72 11.34
CA PRO A 67 -10.37 0.77 12.20
C PRO A 67 -10.28 1.21 13.67
N PRO A 68 -11.35 1.09 14.47
CA PRO A 68 -11.40 1.62 15.84
C PRO A 68 -10.45 0.87 16.80
N THR A 69 -10.05 -0.34 16.44
CA THR A 69 -8.94 -1.07 17.07
C THR A 69 -8.33 -1.98 16.02
N ASN A 70 -7.02 -1.91 15.81
CA ASN A 70 -6.30 -3.06 15.30
C ASN A 70 -5.94 -3.90 16.52
N LYS A 71 -6.66 -5.00 16.74
CA LYS A 71 -6.04 -6.14 17.40
C LYS A 71 -4.90 -6.50 16.45
N VAL A 72 -3.68 -6.16 16.81
CA VAL A 72 -2.51 -6.54 16.04
C VAL A 72 -2.03 -7.82 16.69
N ASN A 73 -2.16 -8.95 15.99
CA ASN A 73 -1.69 -10.25 16.48
C ASN A 73 -0.16 -10.30 16.61
N ASN A 74 0.53 -9.29 16.08
CA ASN A 74 1.97 -9.20 16.17
C ASN A 74 2.35 -8.58 17.52
N ALA A 75 3.06 -9.36 18.33
CA ALA A 75 3.86 -8.82 19.42
C ALA A 75 4.73 -7.69 18.85
N THR A 76 4.52 -6.46 19.33
CA THR A 76 5.36 -5.28 19.08
C THR A 76 5.75 -4.99 17.60
N PRO A 77 4.84 -4.39 16.79
CA PRO A 77 5.12 -4.07 15.37
C PRO A 77 6.27 -3.06 15.23
N GLU A 78 7.10 -3.15 14.18
CA GLU A 78 8.27 -2.27 14.06
C GLU A 78 7.90 -0.79 13.92
N VAL A 79 6.84 -0.50 13.16
CA VAL A 79 6.33 0.86 12.97
C VAL A 79 4.83 0.92 13.22
N LYS A 80 4.40 1.97 13.93
CA LYS A 80 3.00 2.30 14.21
C LYS A 80 2.64 3.60 13.51
N MET A 81 1.64 3.58 12.64
CA MET A 81 1.06 4.82 12.10
C MET A 81 -0.16 5.23 12.91
N SER A 82 -0.12 6.42 13.51
CA SER A 82 -1.27 6.96 14.25
C SER A 82 -2.42 7.35 13.32
N ASN A 83 -3.60 7.59 13.89
CA ASN A 83 -4.76 8.11 13.14
C ASN A 83 -4.51 9.50 12.52
N SER A 84 -3.47 10.22 12.98
CA SER A 84 -3.01 11.48 12.39
C SER A 84 -2.03 11.28 11.23
N MET A 85 -1.86 10.03 10.75
CA MET A 85 -0.94 9.66 9.69
C MET A 85 0.53 9.98 10.01
N ILE A 86 0.94 9.79 11.27
CA ILE A 86 2.34 9.96 11.69
C ILE A 86 2.92 8.58 11.97
N CYS A 87 4.08 8.29 11.36
CA CYS A 87 4.82 7.05 11.58
C CYS A 87 5.66 7.15 12.85
N HIS A 88 5.56 6.15 13.72
CA HIS A 88 6.36 6.00 14.92
C HIS A 88 7.12 4.68 14.84
N ASP A 89 8.44 4.73 14.79
CA ASP A 89 9.31 3.56 14.95
C ASP A 89 9.70 3.38 16.43
N LYS A 90 10.34 2.26 16.76
CA LYS A 90 10.79 1.94 18.13
C LYS A 90 11.77 2.96 18.73
N ASN A 91 12.41 3.79 17.91
CA ASN A 91 13.35 4.82 18.37
C ASN A 91 12.65 6.13 18.73
N SER A 92 11.40 6.31 18.32
CA SER A 92 10.62 7.52 18.59
C SER A 92 10.03 7.55 20.01
N ALA A 93 10.01 8.73 20.61
CA ALA A 93 9.48 8.94 21.97
C ALA A 93 7.99 8.58 22.12
N PHE A 94 7.24 8.55 21.01
CA PHE A 94 5.79 8.36 20.99
C PHE A 94 5.35 6.93 20.66
N TYR A 95 6.27 6.06 20.25
CA TYR A 95 5.93 4.69 19.82
C TYR A 95 5.12 3.91 20.84
N GLU A 96 5.51 3.94 22.12
CA GLU A 96 4.78 3.24 23.18
C GLU A 96 3.44 3.90 23.52
N GLN A 97 3.32 5.19 23.27
CA GLN A 97 2.13 5.99 23.57
C GLN A 97 1.05 5.85 22.49
N THR A 98 1.43 5.52 21.25
CA THR A 98 0.47 5.29 20.17
C THR A 98 -0.31 3.99 20.41
N LYS A 99 -1.56 4.11 20.90
CA LYS A 99 -2.45 2.97 21.17
C LYS A 99 -3.39 2.63 20.01
N ASN A 100 -3.81 3.64 19.25
CA ASN A 100 -4.63 3.50 18.05
C ASN A 100 -3.75 3.71 16.84
N PHE A 101 -3.37 2.63 16.17
CA PHE A 101 -2.44 2.67 15.05
C PHE A 101 -2.69 1.59 14.02
N VAL A 102 -2.11 1.79 12.83
CA VAL A 102 -1.90 0.76 11.81
C VAL A 102 -0.44 0.30 11.88
N ALA A 103 -0.23 -1.01 11.90
CA ALA A 103 1.10 -1.60 11.99
C ALA A 103 1.73 -1.74 10.59
N PHE A 104 3.00 -1.37 10.49
CA PHE A 104 3.84 -1.58 9.31
C PHE A 104 5.12 -2.31 9.70
N GLU A 105 5.67 -3.05 8.74
CA GLU A 105 6.93 -3.80 8.91
C GLU A 105 8.14 -2.87 9.01
N ASN A 106 8.07 -1.69 8.38
CA ASN A 106 9.14 -0.70 8.36
C ASN A 106 8.59 0.71 8.04
N LEU A 107 9.46 1.72 8.12
CA LEU A 107 9.11 3.12 7.86
C LEU A 107 8.77 3.38 6.39
N GLU A 108 9.40 2.67 5.46
CA GLU A 108 9.17 2.83 4.02
C GLU A 108 7.72 2.48 3.67
N ASN A 109 7.23 1.33 4.14
CA ASN A 109 5.85 0.90 3.94
C ASN A 109 4.84 1.86 4.59
N CYS A 110 5.18 2.42 5.76
CA CYS A 110 4.35 3.42 6.42
C CYS A 110 4.23 4.71 5.58
N ARG A 111 5.34 5.19 5.02
CA ARG A 111 5.39 6.39 4.17
C ARG A 111 4.72 6.17 2.82
N ALA A 112 4.89 5.00 2.21
CA ALA A 112 4.18 4.61 0.99
C ALA A 112 2.65 4.65 1.17
N ASN A 113 2.17 4.45 2.40
CA ASN A 113 0.75 4.55 2.75
C ASN A 113 0.30 5.95 3.18
N GLY A 114 1.14 6.97 2.95
CA GLY A 114 0.88 8.38 3.24
C GLY A 114 1.19 8.81 4.67
N GLY A 115 1.87 7.96 5.44
CA GLY A 115 2.42 8.33 6.74
C GLY A 115 3.53 9.38 6.62
N LYS A 116 3.58 10.28 7.60
CA LYS A 116 4.57 11.35 7.75
C LYS A 116 5.66 10.96 8.73
#